data_AF-A0A1I1NYM5-F1
#
_entry.id   AF-A0A1I1NYM5-F1
#
_cell.length_a   1.000
_cell.length_b   1.000
_cell.length_c   1.000
_cell.angle_alpha   90.00
_cell.angle_beta   90.00
_cell.angle_gamma   90.00
#
_symmetry.space_group_name_H-M   'P 1'
#
loop_
_entity.id
_entity.type
_entity.pdbx_description
1 polymer ?
#
loop_
_entity_poly.entity_id
_entity_poly.type
_entity_poly.pdbx_seq_one_letter_code
_entity_poly.pdbx_strand_id
1 'polypeptide(L)'
;MTQCGHEEPVLAPNVESLIGTWRLVGPDSTYGTTLKFALDTANPPLDITPFNASGKASVNSYTLRLYATLDGTLSADHLGYTDMAGSQESMKFEQTYFKNLNAVARFELPKPNRLRIYHGGELPHVMEYEKQN
;
A
#
# COMPACT_ATOMS: atom_id res chain seq x y z
N MET A 1 28.74 24.38 23.99
CA MET A 1 27.48 24.92 23.43
C MET A 1 27.68 24.92 21.93
N THR A 2 27.01 24.16 21.08
CA THR A 2 25.65 23.62 21.09
C THR A 2 25.67 22.43 20.13
N GLN A 3 25.19 21.26 20.55
CA GLN A 3 25.01 20.11 19.65
C GLN A 3 23.71 20.37 18.88
N CYS A 4 23.80 20.60 17.58
CA CYS A 4 22.62 20.70 16.71
C CYS A 4 21.93 19.34 16.74
N GLY A 5 20.79 19.27 17.43
CA GLY A 5 19.91 18.10 17.41
C GLY A 5 19.42 17.90 15.98
N HIS A 6 19.84 16.79 15.38
CA HIS A 6 19.16 16.24 14.21
C HIS A 6 17.82 15.74 14.76
N GLU A 7 16.76 16.53 14.61
CA GLU A 7 15.40 16.02 14.85
C GLU A 7 15.13 15.00 13.74
N GLU A 8 15.44 13.73 14.03
CA GLU A 8 14.97 12.61 13.23
C GLU A 8 13.44 12.75 13.10
N PRO A 9 12.88 12.72 11.88
CA PRO A 9 11.44 12.81 11.70
C PRO A 9 10.77 11.65 12.43
N VAL A 10 10.13 11.96 13.56
CA VAL A 10 9.39 10.97 14.35
C VAL A 10 8.14 10.58 13.57
N LEU A 11 8.20 9.45 12.86
CA LEU A 11 7.03 8.89 12.21
C LEU A 11 6.01 8.49 13.27
N ALA A 12 4.73 8.75 13.00
CA ALA A 12 3.70 8.28 13.91
C ALA A 12 3.62 6.74 13.89
N PRO A 13 3.36 6.10 15.05
CA PRO A 13 3.41 4.64 15.17
C PRO A 13 2.48 3.89 14.20
N ASN A 14 1.33 4.46 13.85
CA ASN A 14 0.39 3.86 12.90
C ASN A 14 0.92 3.87 11.46
N VAL A 15 1.62 4.92 11.07
CA VAL A 15 2.21 5.05 9.72
C VAL A 15 3.50 4.24 9.62
N GLU A 16 4.34 4.24 10.65
CA GLU A 16 5.51 3.36 10.74
C GLU A 16 5.09 1.87 10.62
N SER A 17 3.98 1.50 11.25
CA SER A 17 3.45 0.13 11.21
C SER A 17 3.09 -0.35 9.81
N LEU A 18 2.82 0.56 8.85
CA LEU A 18 2.58 0.22 7.45
C LEU A 18 3.82 -0.35 6.75
N ILE A 19 5.02 0.00 7.22
CA ILE A 19 6.27 -0.46 6.60
C ILE A 19 6.34 -1.99 6.67
N GLY A 20 6.66 -2.60 5.52
CA GLY A 20 6.77 -4.04 5.37
C GLY A 20 5.97 -4.58 4.19
N THR A 21 5.94 -5.90 4.09
CA THR A 21 5.21 -6.62 3.04
C THR A 21 3.89 -7.13 3.58
N TRP A 22 2.83 -6.95 2.81
CA TRP A 22 1.48 -7.35 3.14
C TRP A 22 0.95 -8.28 2.05
N ARG A 23 0.25 -9.35 2.43
CA ARG A 23 -0.41 -10.27 1.50
C ARG A 23 -1.91 -10.02 1.52
N LEU A 24 -2.52 -9.89 0.34
CA LEU A 24 -3.97 -9.79 0.21
C LEU A 24 -4.63 -11.09 0.70
N VAL A 25 -5.59 -10.97 1.60
CA VAL A 25 -6.36 -12.09 2.15
C VAL A 25 -7.85 -11.97 1.85
N GLY A 26 -8.31 -10.81 1.42
CA GLY A 26 -9.67 -10.55 0.96
C GLY A 26 -9.74 -9.26 0.14
N PRO A 27 -10.69 -9.13 -0.79
CA PRO A 27 -11.85 -10.01 -0.97
C PRO A 27 -11.59 -11.24 -1.83
N ASP A 28 -10.61 -11.18 -2.73
CA ASP A 28 -10.16 -12.31 -3.54
C ASP A 28 -8.69 -12.61 -3.21
N SER A 29 -8.46 -13.75 -2.57
CA SER A 29 -7.14 -14.25 -2.18
C SER A 29 -6.69 -15.46 -3.01
N THR A 30 -7.30 -15.64 -4.20
CA THR A 30 -6.94 -16.71 -5.14
C THR A 30 -5.47 -16.66 -5.53
N TYR A 31 -4.91 -15.45 -5.61
CA TYR A 31 -3.51 -15.21 -5.92
C TYR A 31 -2.73 -14.77 -4.69
N GLY A 32 -1.44 -15.12 -4.65
CA GLY A 32 -0.50 -14.66 -3.64
C GLY A 32 -0.11 -13.19 -3.79
N THR A 33 -1.12 -12.33 -3.93
CA THR A 33 -0.96 -10.89 -4.16
C THR A 33 -0.28 -10.23 -2.97
N THR A 34 0.75 -9.45 -3.24
CA THR A 34 1.52 -8.72 -2.23
C THR A 34 1.50 -7.23 -2.47
N LEU A 35 1.57 -6.47 -1.39
CA LEU A 35 1.75 -5.02 -1.35
C LEU A 35 2.82 -4.71 -0.30
N LYS A 36 3.95 -4.17 -0.73
CA LYS A 36 5.06 -3.75 0.12
C LYS A 36 5.09 -2.23 0.21
N PHE A 37 5.12 -1.71 1.43
CA PHE A 37 5.37 -0.29 1.72
C PHE A 37 6.83 -0.12 2.11
N ALA A 38 7.56 0.71 1.36
CA ALA A 38 8.88 1.20 1.74
C ALA A 38 8.81 2.72 1.90
N LEU A 39 9.25 3.22 3.05
CA LEU A 39 9.26 4.66 3.33
C LEU A 39 10.07 5.39 2.26
N ASP A 40 9.51 6.45 1.70
CA ASP A 40 10.27 7.35 0.85
C ASP A 40 10.89 8.46 1.73
N THR A 41 12.20 8.37 1.94
CA THR A 41 12.95 9.34 2.76
C THR A 41 13.35 10.58 1.96
N ALA A 42 12.99 10.65 0.67
CA ALA A 42 13.30 11.81 -0.18
C ALA A 42 12.29 12.94 0.08
N ASN A 43 12.59 13.78 1.09
CA ASN A 43 11.81 14.94 1.54
C ASN A 43 10.54 14.55 2.32
N PRO A 44 10.62 14.32 3.65
CA PRO A 44 9.44 14.02 4.45
C PRO A 44 8.60 15.31 4.64
N PRO A 45 7.37 15.39 4.11
CA PRO A 45 6.39 16.36 4.57
C PRO A 45 6.05 16.08 6.04
N LEU A 46 5.80 17.14 6.84
CA LEU A 46 5.43 16.97 8.25
C LEU A 46 4.09 16.23 8.46
N ASP A 47 3.16 16.32 7.50
CA ASP A 47 1.77 15.83 7.68
C ASP A 47 1.36 14.69 6.72
N ILE A 48 2.18 14.39 5.71
CA ILE A 48 1.93 13.36 4.69
C ILE A 48 3.17 12.49 4.59
N THR A 49 3.07 11.20 4.85
CA THR A 49 4.19 10.26 4.72
C THR A 49 4.16 9.58 3.35
N PRO A 50 5.15 9.83 2.48
CA PRO A 50 5.26 9.17 1.20
C PRO A 50 5.87 7.77 1.33
N PHE A 51 5.36 6.84 0.54
CA PHE A 51 5.86 5.47 0.41
C PHE A 51 6.08 5.14 -1.05
N ASN A 52 7.24 4.53 -1.32
CA ASN A 52 7.44 3.75 -2.53
C ASN A 52 6.82 2.38 -2.31
N ALA A 53 5.69 2.13 -2.96
CA ALA A 53 4.96 0.88 -2.86
C ALA A 53 5.23 -0.01 -4.06
N SER A 54 5.28 -1.31 -3.83
CA SER A 54 5.53 -2.31 -4.87
C SER A 54 4.88 -3.63 -4.51
N GLY A 55 4.73 -4.52 -5.48
CA GLY A 55 4.14 -5.81 -5.20
C GLY A 55 3.99 -6.69 -6.43
N LYS A 56 3.36 -7.83 -6.20
CA LYS A 56 2.93 -8.74 -7.26
C LYS A 56 1.43 -8.91 -7.13
N ALA A 57 0.69 -8.76 -8.22
CA ALA A 57 -0.74 -9.05 -8.24
C ALA A 57 -0.95 -10.56 -8.50
N SER A 58 -1.05 -10.98 -9.76
CA SER A 58 -1.13 -12.39 -10.13
C SER A 58 0.09 -12.82 -10.94
N VAL A 59 0.18 -12.33 -12.17
CA VAL A 59 1.27 -12.56 -13.10
C VAL A 59 2.23 -11.38 -13.05
N ASN A 60 1.67 -10.17 -13.03
CA ASN A 60 2.37 -8.90 -13.14
C ASN A 60 2.84 -8.35 -11.80
N SER A 61 4.03 -7.75 -11.85
CA SER A 61 4.57 -6.96 -10.76
C SER A 61 4.27 -5.49 -10.99
N TYR A 62 4.14 -4.73 -9.90
CA TYR A 62 3.75 -3.34 -9.96
C TYR A 62 4.53 -2.47 -8.98
N THR A 63 4.52 -1.17 -9.26
CA THR A 63 5.06 -0.11 -8.43
C THR A 63 4.09 1.08 -8.43
N LEU A 64 3.99 1.78 -7.31
CA LEU A 64 3.20 3.01 -7.18
C LEU A 64 3.75 3.87 -6.04
N ARG A 65 3.32 5.12 -5.99
CA ARG A 65 3.50 5.97 -4.81
C ARG A 65 2.24 5.93 -3.97
N LEU A 66 2.41 5.74 -2.67
CA LEU A 66 1.34 5.87 -1.68
C LEU A 66 1.64 7.04 -0.76
N TYR A 67 0.63 7.79 -0.39
CA TYR A 67 0.73 8.88 0.57
C TYR A 67 -0.23 8.61 1.71
N ALA A 68 0.31 8.39 2.91
CA ALA A 68 -0.48 8.11 4.09
C ALA A 68 -0.39 9.27 5.07
N THR A 69 -1.50 9.60 5.71
CA THR A 69 -1.58 10.65 6.72
C THR A 69 -1.97 10.06 8.07
N LEU A 70 -1.77 10.84 9.13
CA LEU A 70 -2.00 10.41 10.52
C LEU A 70 -3.46 10.05 10.82
N ASP A 71 -4.40 10.72 10.17
CA ASP A 71 -5.85 10.52 10.31
C ASP A 71 -6.37 9.27 9.56
N GLY A 72 -5.48 8.54 8.88
CA GLY A 72 -5.82 7.32 8.16
C GLY A 72 -6.15 7.53 6.68
N THR A 73 -6.00 8.74 6.14
CA THR A 73 -6.17 8.96 4.70
C THR A 73 -5.03 8.28 3.93
N LEU A 74 -5.37 7.66 2.79
CA LEU A 74 -4.42 7.02 1.88
C LEU A 74 -4.75 7.46 0.45
N SER A 75 -3.74 7.88 -0.31
CA SER A 75 -3.87 8.11 -1.75
C SER A 75 -2.79 7.36 -2.52
N ALA A 76 -3.10 7.03 -3.77
CA ALA A 76 -2.21 6.36 -4.71
C ALA A 76 -1.93 7.25 -5.91
N ASP A 77 -0.72 7.14 -6.45
CA ASP A 77 -0.30 7.86 -7.66
C ASP A 77 0.79 7.05 -8.40
N HIS A 78 0.98 7.35 -9.68
CA HIS A 78 2.02 6.77 -10.53
C HIS A 78 2.04 5.22 -10.51
N LEU A 79 0.87 4.58 -10.61
CA LEU A 79 0.78 3.13 -10.76
C LEU A 79 1.38 2.68 -12.11
N GLY A 80 2.43 1.89 -12.04
CA GLY A 80 3.03 1.19 -13.18
C GLY A 80 3.11 -0.31 -12.91
N TYR A 81 3.01 -1.12 -13.95
CA TYR A 81 3.07 -2.57 -13.86
C TYR A 81 3.72 -3.19 -15.08
N THR A 82 4.24 -4.41 -14.94
CA THR A 82 4.74 -5.20 -16.06
C THR A 82 3.57 -5.64 -16.94
N ASP A 83 3.79 -5.83 -18.25
CA ASP A 83 2.75 -6.28 -19.18
C ASP A 83 3.02 -7.71 -19.67
N MET A 84 3.03 -8.65 -18.72
CA MET A 84 3.21 -10.08 -19.01
C MET A 84 1.85 -10.74 -19.25
N ALA A 85 1.74 -11.47 -20.36
CA ALA A 85 0.57 -12.26 -20.69
C ALA A 85 0.30 -13.37 -19.67
N GLY A 86 -0.97 -13.57 -19.33
CA GLY A 86 -1.45 -14.55 -18.37
C GLY A 86 -2.77 -15.18 -18.82
N SER A 87 -3.41 -15.95 -17.95
CA SER A 87 -4.76 -16.43 -18.22
C SER A 87 -5.75 -15.26 -18.23
N GLN A 88 -6.91 -15.45 -18.86
CA GLN A 88 -7.96 -14.43 -18.86
C GLN A 88 -8.41 -14.10 -17.43
N GLU A 89 -8.45 -15.10 -16.55
CA GLU A 89 -8.82 -14.94 -15.14
C GLU A 89 -7.78 -14.14 -14.36
N SER A 90 -6.49 -14.43 -14.55
CA SER A 90 -5.42 -13.66 -13.89
C SER A 90 -5.44 -12.21 -14.33
N MET A 91 -5.57 -11.97 -15.64
CA MET A 91 -5.61 -10.62 -16.19
C MET A 91 -6.82 -9.82 -15.72
N LYS A 92 -7.98 -10.48 -15.59
CA LYS A 92 -9.19 -9.82 -15.05
C LYS A 92 -9.02 -9.46 -13.59
N PHE A 93 -8.47 -10.38 -12.77
CA PHE A 93 -8.15 -10.11 -11.38
C PHE A 93 -7.21 -8.90 -11.24
N GLU A 94 -6.14 -8.86 -12.03
CA GLU A 94 -5.15 -7.77 -11.97
C GLU A 94 -5.74 -6.42 -12.32
N GLN A 95 -6.57 -6.34 -13.36
CA GLN A 95 -7.26 -5.11 -13.72
C GLN A 95 -8.14 -4.59 -12.58
N THR A 96 -8.92 -5.46 -11.93
CA THR A 96 -9.73 -5.08 -10.76
C THR A 96 -8.85 -4.65 -9.60
N TYR A 97 -7.78 -5.40 -9.30
CA TYR A 97 -6.86 -5.07 -8.21
C TYR A 97 -6.18 -3.72 -8.42
N PHE A 98 -5.64 -3.47 -9.61
CA PHE A 98 -4.98 -2.20 -9.96
C PHE A 98 -5.95 -1.02 -9.94
N LYS A 99 -7.17 -1.21 -10.44
CA LYS A 99 -8.22 -0.18 -10.37
C LYS A 99 -8.57 0.16 -8.92
N ASN A 100 -8.67 -0.84 -8.05
CA ASN A 100 -8.96 -0.64 -6.63
C ASN A 100 -7.78 0.04 -5.91
N LEU A 101 -6.55 -0.39 -6.22
CA LEU A 101 -5.33 0.19 -5.64
C LEU A 101 -5.11 1.64 -6.07
N ASN A 102 -5.51 2.01 -7.28
CA ASN A 102 -5.45 3.39 -7.76
C ASN A 102 -6.58 4.28 -7.19
N ALA A 103 -7.60 3.66 -6.57
CA ALA A 103 -8.77 4.34 -6.00
C ALA A 103 -8.81 4.30 -4.47
N VAL A 104 -7.67 4.01 -3.82
CA VAL A 104 -7.57 3.97 -2.35
C VAL A 104 -7.86 5.34 -1.75
N ALA A 105 -8.47 5.34 -0.57
CA ALA A 105 -8.89 6.55 0.13
C ALA A 105 -8.53 6.53 1.62
N ARG A 106 -8.53 5.36 2.25
CA ARG A 106 -8.33 5.23 3.70
C ARG A 106 -7.62 3.93 4.05
N PHE A 107 -6.81 3.94 5.09
CA PHE A 107 -6.25 2.74 5.68
C PHE A 107 -6.61 2.61 7.16
N GLU A 108 -6.70 1.38 7.64
CA GLU A 108 -6.87 1.05 9.05
C GLU A 108 -6.00 -0.15 9.43
N LEU A 109 -5.43 -0.10 10.62
CA LEU A 109 -4.65 -1.19 11.21
C LEU A 109 -5.40 -1.75 12.42
N PRO A 110 -6.45 -2.56 12.24
CA PRO A 110 -7.23 -3.11 13.35
C PRO A 110 -6.38 -4.01 14.28
N LYS A 111 -5.29 -4.58 13.76
CA LYS A 111 -4.27 -5.33 14.52
C LYS A 111 -2.90 -5.07 13.89
N PRO A 112 -1.78 -5.26 14.62
CA PRO A 112 -0.43 -5.04 14.06
C PRO A 112 -0.15 -5.79 12.76
N ASN A 113 -0.74 -6.98 12.59
CA ASN A 113 -0.56 -7.83 11.41
C ASN A 113 -1.75 -7.80 10.44
N ARG A 114 -2.69 -6.86 10.59
CA ARG A 114 -3.87 -6.75 9.73
C ARG A 114 -4.01 -5.33 9.24
N LEU A 115 -4.03 -5.18 7.92
CA LEU A 115 -4.24 -3.90 7.23
C LEU A 115 -5.54 -3.97 6.45
N ARG A 116 -6.35 -2.92 6.56
CA ARG A 116 -7.52 -2.70 5.72
C ARG A 116 -7.27 -1.46 4.89
N ILE A 117 -7.48 -1.56 3.59
CA ILE A 117 -7.44 -0.43 2.68
C ILE A 117 -8.83 -0.27 2.08
N TYR A 118 -9.45 0.87 2.32
CA TYR A 118 -10.73 1.25 1.72
C TYR A 118 -10.49 2.02 0.43
N HIS A 119 -11.31 1.74 -0.59
CA HIS A 119 -11.17 2.33 -1.92
C HIS A 119 -12.53 2.63 -2.56
N GLY A 120 -12.56 3.63 -3.45
CA GLY A 120 -13.72 3.98 -4.27
C GLY A 120 -13.88 3.13 -5.53
N GLY A 121 -13.10 2.04 -5.66
CA GLY A 121 -13.12 1.12 -6.80
C GLY A 121 -14.32 0.17 -6.84
N GLU A 122 -14.12 -1.03 -7.39
CA GLU A 122 -15.15 -2.07 -7.50
C GLU A 122 -15.51 -2.66 -6.14
N LEU A 123 -16.69 -3.29 -6.02
CA LEU A 123 -17.09 -3.95 -4.78
C LEU A 123 -16.30 -5.24 -4.56
N PRO A 124 -16.01 -5.60 -3.30
CA PRO A 124 -16.23 -4.79 -2.10
C PRO A 124 -15.18 -3.68 -1.95
N HIS A 125 -15.59 -2.52 -1.41
CA HIS A 125 -14.76 -1.31 -1.23
C HIS A 125 -13.65 -1.43 -0.18
N VAL A 126 -13.21 -2.65 0.11
CA VAL A 126 -12.18 -2.93 1.12
C VAL A 126 -11.28 -4.07 0.63
N MET A 127 -9.99 -3.84 0.68
CA MET A 127 -8.95 -4.84 0.53
C MET A 127 -8.35 -5.13 1.91
N GLU A 128 -8.37 -6.39 2.32
CA GLU A 128 -7.83 -6.85 3.59
C GLU A 128 -6.50 -7.55 3.35
N TYR A 129 -5.50 -7.18 4.13
CA TYR A 129 -4.16 -7.73 4.05
C TYR A 129 -3.67 -8.25 5.39
N GLU A 130 -2.74 -9.19 5.31
CA GLU A 130 -2.00 -9.74 6.44
C GLU A 130 -0.50 -9.44 6.28
N LYS A 131 0.14 -8.98 7.36
CA LYS A 131 1.58 -8.68 7.34
C LYS A 131 2.37 -9.97 7.16
N GLN A 132 3.36 -9.96 6.27
CA GLN A 132 4.30 -11.04 6.10
C GLN A 132 5.50 -10.80 7.02
N ASN A 133 5.86 -11.82 7.81
CA ASN A 133 7.03 -11.81 8.70
C ASN A 133 8.34 -11.77 7.91
#